data_AF-A0A1X1XEJ5-F1
#
_entry.id   AF-A0A1X1XEJ5-F1
#
_cell.length_a   1.000
_cell.length_b   1.000
_cell.length_c   1.000
_cell.angle_alpha   90.00
_cell.angle_beta   90.00
_cell.angle_gamma   90.00
#
_symmetry.space_group_name_H-M   'P 1'
#
loop_
_entity.id
_entity.type
_entity.pdbx_description
1 polymer ?
#
loop_
_entity_poly.entity_id
_entity_poly.type
_entity_poly.pdbx_seq_one_letter_code
_entity_poly.pdbx_strand_id
1 'polypeptide(L)'
;MLAVAALVMSLIALMTDPAPAPAASTAKPPVADADKALCQAIGPLMKENDDRSNAFLATGEAGSPERDAALPKFVADTQDWARRTQQALDGHNTPPRLATRALQRYVDDMQLFVASVRPGAGTQYDEAAWTDSIVAYGGVLSTCQQIGIGW
;
A
#
# COMPACT_ATOMS: atom_id res chain seq x y z
N MET A 1 -46.24 -8.42 -51.62
CA MET A 1 -45.18 -9.37 -51.23
C MET A 1 -43.93 -8.62 -50.82
N LEU A 2 -43.88 -8.11 -49.59
CA LEU A 2 -42.71 -7.39 -49.04
C LEU A 2 -42.60 -7.56 -47.51
N ALA A 3 -43.25 -8.58 -46.95
CA ALA A 3 -43.31 -8.84 -45.51
C ALA A 3 -42.75 -10.22 -45.10
N VAL A 4 -42.16 -10.97 -46.04
CA VAL A 4 -41.64 -12.34 -45.78
C VAL A 4 -40.10 -12.38 -45.73
N ALA A 5 -39.40 -11.33 -46.18
CA ALA A 5 -37.94 -11.32 -46.20
C ALA A 5 -37.28 -10.92 -44.86
N ALA A 6 -38.02 -10.24 -43.96
CA ALA A 6 -37.46 -9.74 -42.70
C ALA A 6 -37.34 -10.83 -41.62
N LEU A 7 -38.14 -11.91 -41.69
CA LEU A 7 -38.19 -12.92 -40.63
C LEU A 7 -37.04 -13.93 -40.71
N VAL A 8 -36.43 -14.12 -41.88
CA VAL A 8 -35.35 -15.12 -42.07
C VAL A 8 -33.99 -14.59 -41.57
N MET A 9 -33.76 -13.28 -41.62
CA MET A 9 -32.51 -12.66 -41.14
C MET A 9 -32.41 -12.61 -39.60
N SER A 10 -33.55 -12.59 -38.88
CA SER A 10 -33.55 -12.59 -37.41
C SER A 10 -33.31 -13.96 -36.78
N LEU A 11 -33.48 -15.06 -37.51
CA LEU A 11 -33.25 -16.42 -36.98
C LEU A 11 -31.77 -16.85 -37.06
N ILE A 12 -31.01 -16.31 -38.02
CA ILE A 12 -29.58 -16.66 -38.18
C ILE A 12 -28.74 -15.97 -37.09
N ALA A 13 -29.12 -14.76 -36.67
CA ALA A 13 -28.42 -14.02 -35.61
C ALA A 13 -28.60 -14.62 -34.19
N LEU A 14 -29.60 -15.49 -33.98
CA LEU A 14 -29.79 -16.20 -32.71
C LEU A 14 -28.99 -17.52 -32.61
N MET A 15 -28.41 -18.01 -33.71
CA MET A 15 -27.68 -19.30 -33.74
C MET A 15 -26.17 -19.16 -33.93
N THR A 16 -25.68 -17.96 -34.21
CA THR A 16 -24.24 -17.68 -34.10
C THR A 16 -23.93 -17.30 -32.66
N ASP A 17 -23.30 -18.22 -31.94
CA ASP A 17 -22.55 -17.85 -30.74
C ASP A 17 -21.64 -16.66 -31.09
N PRO A 18 -21.63 -15.58 -30.30
CA PRO A 18 -20.69 -14.49 -30.51
C PRO A 18 -19.30 -15.11 -30.54
N ALA A 19 -18.57 -14.91 -31.64
CA ALA A 19 -17.17 -15.31 -31.71
C ALA A 19 -16.48 -14.80 -30.45
N PRO A 20 -15.75 -15.66 -29.69
CA PRO A 20 -15.12 -15.23 -28.46
C PRO A 20 -14.25 -14.02 -28.80
N ALA A 21 -14.54 -12.89 -28.16
CA ALA A 21 -13.70 -11.70 -28.27
C ALA A 21 -12.25 -12.14 -28.03
N PRO A 22 -11.27 -11.64 -28.81
CA PRO A 22 -9.88 -11.99 -28.57
C PRO A 22 -9.60 -11.73 -27.09
N ALA A 23 -9.26 -12.79 -26.36
CA ALA A 23 -8.96 -12.69 -24.95
C ALA A 23 -7.83 -11.66 -24.84
N ALA A 24 -8.13 -10.50 -24.25
CA ALA A 24 -7.09 -9.58 -23.84
C ALA A 24 -6.12 -10.42 -22.98
N SER A 25 -4.88 -10.56 -23.43
CA SER A 25 -3.86 -11.23 -22.66
C SER A 25 -3.60 -10.38 -21.42
N THR A 26 -4.36 -10.62 -20.35
CA THR A 26 -4.05 -10.15 -19.02
C THR A 26 -3.00 -11.07 -18.42
N ALA A 27 -1.88 -11.26 -19.13
CA ALA A 27 -0.74 -11.94 -18.56
C ALA A 27 -0.30 -11.10 -17.35
N LYS A 28 -0.63 -11.59 -16.15
CA LYS A 28 -0.17 -10.98 -14.92
C LYS A 28 1.36 -10.99 -14.96
N PRO A 29 2.04 -9.91 -14.56
CA PRO A 29 3.48 -9.95 -14.42
C PRO A 29 3.85 -11.13 -13.51
N PRO A 30 5.00 -11.80 -13.75
CA PRO A 30 5.60 -12.64 -12.75
C PRO A 30 5.59 -11.93 -11.40
N VAL A 31 5.26 -12.65 -10.31
CA VAL A 31 5.14 -12.05 -8.96
C VAL A 31 6.35 -11.17 -8.62
N ALA A 32 7.55 -11.62 -9.02
CA ALA A 32 8.80 -10.87 -8.86
C ALA A 32 8.83 -9.52 -9.60
N ASP A 33 8.27 -9.42 -10.82
CA ASP A 33 8.23 -8.17 -11.57
C ASP A 33 7.22 -7.18 -10.97
N ALA A 34 6.07 -7.69 -10.50
CA ALA A 34 5.06 -6.87 -9.84
C ALA A 34 5.54 -6.35 -8.47
N ASP A 35 6.28 -7.18 -7.72
CA ASP A 35 6.89 -6.76 -6.45
C ASP A 35 8.07 -5.81 -6.68
N LYS A 36 8.85 -6.00 -7.75
CA LYS A 36 9.87 -5.02 -8.16
C LYS A 36 9.27 -3.66 -8.46
N ALA A 37 8.19 -3.60 -9.23
CA ALA A 37 7.51 -2.35 -9.54
C ALA A 37 7.00 -1.66 -8.26
N LEU A 38 6.38 -2.43 -7.34
CA LEU A 38 5.98 -1.90 -6.03
C LEU A 38 7.18 -1.36 -5.26
N CYS A 39 8.25 -2.15 -5.08
CA CYS A 39 9.43 -1.78 -4.31
C CYS A 39 10.12 -0.53 -4.87
N GLN A 40 10.16 -0.36 -6.20
CA GLN A 40 10.67 0.86 -6.83
C GLN A 40 9.79 2.07 -6.53
N ALA A 41 8.47 1.91 -6.50
CA ALA A 41 7.53 2.98 -6.19
C ALA A 41 7.58 3.40 -4.72
N ILE A 42 7.71 2.44 -3.80
CA ILE A 42 7.65 2.71 -2.36
C ILE A 42 9.01 3.02 -1.73
N GLY A 43 10.12 2.59 -2.33
CA GLY A 43 11.46 2.74 -1.74
C GLY A 43 11.77 4.16 -1.24
N PRO A 44 11.57 5.22 -2.05
CA PRO A 44 11.77 6.59 -1.59
C PRO A 44 10.84 6.99 -0.43
N LEU A 45 9.59 6.52 -0.43
CA LEU A 45 8.61 6.79 0.63
C LEU A 45 8.97 6.05 1.93
N MET A 46 9.51 4.83 1.83
CA MET A 46 9.97 4.07 2.99
C MET A 46 11.25 4.67 3.58
N LYS A 47 12.15 5.18 2.72
CA LYS A 47 13.30 5.96 3.20
C LYS A 47 12.86 7.21 3.95
N GLU A 48 11.91 7.95 3.39
CA GLU A 48 11.35 9.14 4.06
C GLU A 48 10.71 8.79 5.41
N ASN A 49 10.03 7.66 5.49
CA ASN A 49 9.46 7.14 6.74
C ASN A 49 10.51 6.94 7.81
N ASP A 50 11.64 6.32 7.46
CA ASP A 50 12.72 6.03 8.38
C ASP A 50 13.41 7.33 8.82
N ASP A 51 13.70 8.22 7.88
CA ASP A 51 14.30 9.52 8.17
C ASP A 51 13.41 10.35 9.12
N ARG A 52 12.09 10.39 8.87
CA ARG A 52 11.10 11.08 9.72
C ARG A 52 11.02 10.45 11.11
N SER A 53 10.89 9.13 11.18
CA SER A 53 10.73 8.40 12.44
C SER A 53 11.98 8.54 13.30
N ASN A 54 13.16 8.43 12.71
CA ASN A 54 14.44 8.63 13.39
C ASN A 54 14.62 10.08 13.85
N ALA A 55 14.22 11.07 13.04
CA ALA A 55 14.26 12.47 13.45
C ALA A 55 13.35 12.75 14.66
N PHE A 56 12.14 12.16 14.70
CA PHE A 56 11.28 12.23 15.87
C PHE A 56 11.91 11.51 17.07
N LEU A 57 12.47 10.32 16.87
CA LEU A 57 13.15 9.55 17.92
C LEU A 57 14.35 10.29 18.52
N ALA A 58 15.06 11.08 17.70
CA ALA A 58 16.21 11.86 18.13
C ALA A 58 15.86 13.12 18.96
N THR A 59 14.58 13.49 19.10
CA THR A 59 14.17 14.70 19.83
C THR A 59 14.33 14.58 21.34
N GLY A 60 14.35 13.37 21.90
CA GLY A 60 14.47 13.12 23.34
C GLY A 60 13.72 11.86 23.75
N GLU A 61 13.70 11.55 25.05
CA GLU A 61 12.97 10.40 25.58
C GLU A 61 11.45 10.56 25.43
N ALA A 62 10.71 9.44 25.43
CA ALA A 62 9.25 9.48 25.42
C ALA A 62 8.72 10.27 26.63
N GLY A 63 7.86 11.26 26.37
CA GLY A 63 7.31 12.16 27.39
C GLY A 63 8.24 13.28 27.86
N SER A 64 9.39 13.49 27.21
CA SER A 64 10.18 14.70 27.43
C SER A 64 9.49 15.93 26.81
N PRO A 65 9.72 17.16 27.32
CA PRO A 65 9.18 18.38 26.73
C PRO A 65 9.54 18.55 25.25
N GLU A 66 10.75 18.15 24.86
CA GLU A 66 11.23 18.22 23.48
C GLU A 66 10.47 17.25 22.57
N ARG A 67 10.25 16.03 23.06
CA ARG A 67 9.49 14.99 22.36
C ARG A 67 8.03 15.40 22.17
N ASP A 68 7.42 15.92 23.24
CA ASP A 68 6.04 16.40 23.21
C ASP A 68 5.86 17.58 22.26
N ALA A 69 6.82 18.50 22.22
CA ALA A 69 6.82 19.64 21.29
C ALA A 69 6.97 19.20 19.82
N ALA A 70 7.69 18.10 19.55
CA ALA A 70 7.86 17.55 18.21
C ALA A 70 6.65 16.73 17.73
N LEU A 71 5.81 16.24 18.64
CA LEU A 71 4.72 15.31 18.34
C LEU A 71 3.72 15.83 17.29
N PRO A 72 3.23 17.09 17.34
CA PRO A 72 2.29 17.58 16.33
C PRO A 72 2.83 17.52 14.91
N LYS A 73 4.12 17.81 14.72
CA LYS A 73 4.77 17.69 13.41
C LYS A 73 4.88 16.22 12.99
N PHE A 74 5.31 15.34 13.88
CA PHE A 74 5.41 13.91 13.60
C PHE A 74 4.06 13.31 13.16
N VAL A 75 2.97 13.70 13.83
CA VAL A 75 1.60 13.28 13.47
C VAL A 75 1.23 13.77 12.07
N ALA A 76 1.39 15.06 11.79
CA ALA A 76 1.03 15.65 10.50
C ALA A 76 1.83 15.04 9.34
N ASP A 77 3.15 14.88 9.52
CA ASP A 77 4.04 14.30 8.52
C ASP A 77 3.73 12.82 8.29
N THR A 78 3.38 12.06 9.34
CA THR A 78 3.02 10.64 9.20
C THR A 78 1.70 10.47 8.46
N GLN A 79 0.71 11.33 8.71
CA GLN A 79 -0.55 11.31 7.96
C GLN A 79 -0.35 11.65 6.49
N ASP A 80 0.55 12.60 6.17
CA ASP A 80 0.88 12.92 4.79
C ASP A 80 1.61 11.78 4.07
N TRP A 81 2.63 11.23 4.72
CA TRP A 81 3.33 10.06 4.24
C TRP A 81 2.38 8.89 3.98
N ALA A 82 1.47 8.59 4.92
CA ALA A 82 0.52 7.49 4.80
C ALA A 82 -0.38 7.66 3.57
N ARG A 83 -0.87 8.88 3.30
CA ARG A 83 -1.66 9.15 2.08
C ARG A 83 -0.89 8.88 0.80
N ARG A 84 0.36 9.36 0.72
CA ARG A 84 1.22 9.17 -0.47
C ARG A 84 1.60 7.71 -0.67
N THR A 85 1.90 7.00 0.41
CA THR A 85 2.22 5.57 0.39
C THR A 85 0.99 4.74 0.02
N GLN A 86 -0.20 5.08 0.51
CA GLN A 86 -1.45 4.44 0.09
C GLN A 86 -1.68 4.61 -1.41
N GLN A 87 -1.49 5.83 -1.93
CA GLN A 87 -1.66 6.09 -3.36
C GLN A 87 -0.67 5.25 -4.21
N ALA A 88 0.58 5.12 -3.78
CA ALA A 88 1.54 4.25 -4.44
C ALA A 88 1.08 2.78 -4.37
N LEU A 89 0.68 2.30 -3.18
CA LEU A 89 0.20 0.94 -2.96
C LEU A 89 -1.00 0.58 -3.85
N ASP A 90 -2.00 1.46 -3.92
CA ASP A 90 -3.22 1.25 -4.71
C ASP A 90 -2.92 0.98 -6.19
N GLY A 91 -1.91 1.65 -6.74
CA GLY A 91 -1.43 1.45 -8.11
C GLY A 91 -0.81 0.07 -8.37
N HIS A 92 -0.46 -0.67 -7.32
CA HIS A 92 0.25 -1.95 -7.41
C HIS A 92 -0.48 -3.13 -6.74
N ASN A 93 -1.64 -2.92 -6.12
CA ASN A 93 -2.33 -3.90 -5.27
C ASN A 93 -3.23 -4.91 -6.03
N THR A 94 -3.20 -4.97 -7.36
CA THR A 94 -4.06 -5.88 -8.14
C THR A 94 -3.25 -6.92 -8.93
N PRO A 95 -3.38 -8.24 -8.64
CA PRO A 95 -4.04 -8.82 -7.47
C PRO A 95 -3.22 -8.55 -6.19
N PRO A 96 -3.84 -8.61 -4.99
CA PRO A 96 -3.13 -8.42 -3.73
C PRO A 96 -2.08 -9.53 -3.52
N ARG A 97 -0.84 -9.13 -3.27
CA ARG A 97 0.31 -10.00 -2.98
C ARG A 97 0.68 -9.89 -1.50
N LEU A 98 1.61 -10.72 -1.04
CA LEU A 98 2.06 -10.64 0.35
C LEU A 98 2.67 -9.27 0.65
N ALA A 99 3.53 -8.75 -0.24
CA ALA A 99 4.15 -7.44 -0.09
C ALA A 99 3.12 -6.31 -0.03
N THR A 100 2.08 -6.33 -0.88
CA THR A 100 1.05 -5.29 -0.88
C THR A 100 0.17 -5.34 0.37
N ARG A 101 -0.17 -6.55 0.86
CA ARG A 101 -0.91 -6.70 2.14
C ARG A 101 -0.08 -6.30 3.35
N ALA A 102 1.21 -6.63 3.38
CA ALA A 102 2.10 -6.24 4.45
C ALA A 102 2.30 -4.71 4.48
N LEU A 103 2.44 -4.08 3.30
CA LEU A 103 2.51 -2.62 3.23
C LEU A 103 1.19 -1.97 3.67
N GLN A 104 0.04 -2.49 3.24
CA GLN A 104 -1.27 -1.99 3.68
C GLN A 104 -1.36 -1.99 5.21
N ARG A 105 -1.06 -3.14 5.83
CA ARG A 105 -1.05 -3.27 7.29
C ARG A 105 -0.13 -2.23 7.94
N TYR A 106 1.10 -2.06 7.45
CA TYR A 106 2.03 -1.09 8.03
C TYR A 106 1.52 0.36 7.93
N VAL A 107 0.94 0.73 6.79
CA VAL A 107 0.34 2.06 6.60
C VAL A 107 -0.82 2.28 7.57
N ASP A 108 -1.71 1.29 7.70
CA ASP A 108 -2.85 1.35 8.63
C ASP A 108 -2.38 1.43 10.09
N ASP A 109 -1.39 0.63 10.49
CA ASP A 109 -0.82 0.63 11.84
C ASP A 109 -0.24 2.01 12.19
N MET A 110 0.47 2.66 11.26
CA MET A 110 1.00 4.02 11.46
C MET A 110 -0.10 5.07 11.56
N GLN A 111 -1.16 4.96 10.76
CA GLN A 111 -2.31 5.86 10.87
C GLN A 111 -3.02 5.70 12.23
N LEU A 112 -3.21 4.48 12.69
CA LEU A 112 -3.81 4.18 13.99
C LEU A 112 -2.93 4.67 15.15
N PHE A 113 -1.61 4.46 15.07
CA PHE A 113 -0.65 4.94 16.07
C PHE A 113 -0.72 6.46 16.24
N VAL A 114 -0.67 7.22 15.14
CA VAL A 114 -0.70 8.69 15.23
C VAL A 114 -2.09 9.24 15.57
N ALA A 115 -3.15 8.45 15.44
CA ALA A 115 -4.48 8.80 15.93
C ALA A 115 -4.60 8.66 17.46
N SER A 116 -3.86 7.73 18.07
CA SER A 116 -3.93 7.45 19.51
C SER A 116 -2.89 8.19 20.35
N VAL A 117 -1.70 8.48 19.80
CA VAL A 117 -0.59 9.08 20.55
C VAL A 117 -0.94 10.46 21.13
N ARG A 118 -0.48 10.75 22.35
CA ARG A 118 -0.69 12.02 23.06
C ARG A 118 0.63 12.48 23.71
N PRO A 119 0.78 13.79 23.99
CA PRO A 119 1.90 14.28 24.82
C PRO A 119 1.95 13.58 26.18
N GLY A 120 3.15 13.42 26.71
CA GLY A 120 3.43 12.74 27.98
C GLY A 120 4.08 11.37 27.80
N ALA A 121 4.23 10.65 28.91
CA ALA A 121 4.84 9.33 28.90
C ALA A 121 4.06 8.38 27.98
N GLY A 122 4.80 7.64 27.13
CA GLY A 122 4.21 6.57 26.33
C GLY A 122 3.60 5.49 27.22
N THR A 123 2.54 4.87 26.73
CA THR A 123 1.92 3.72 27.39
C THR A 123 2.53 2.41 26.86
N GLN A 124 2.32 1.32 27.60
CA GLN A 124 2.66 -0.03 27.11
C GLN A 124 1.96 -0.36 25.78
N TYR A 125 0.81 0.26 25.49
CA TYR A 125 0.07 0.05 24.26
C TYR A 125 0.71 0.79 23.08
N ASP A 126 1.32 1.96 23.32
CA ASP A 126 2.06 2.69 22.29
C ASP A 126 3.31 1.90 21.87
N GLU A 127 4.04 1.35 22.84
CA GLU A 127 5.20 0.48 22.59
C GLU A 127 4.80 -0.80 21.86
N ALA A 128 3.70 -1.45 22.27
CA ALA A 128 3.20 -2.65 21.62
C ALA A 128 2.75 -2.38 20.18
N ALA A 129 2.00 -1.30 19.94
CA ALA A 129 1.55 -0.91 18.60
C ALA A 129 2.72 -0.60 17.69
N TRP A 130 3.71 0.15 18.19
CA TRP A 130 4.94 0.42 17.46
C TRP A 130 5.66 -0.88 17.10
N THR A 131 5.95 -1.72 18.09
CA THR A 131 6.71 -2.97 17.91
C THR A 131 6.02 -3.95 16.94
N ASP A 132 4.71 -4.11 17.05
CA ASP A 132 3.94 -4.98 16.14
C ASP A 132 3.97 -4.46 14.70
N SER A 133 3.87 -3.14 14.50
CA SER A 133 3.94 -2.53 13.16
C SER A 133 5.27 -2.81 12.43
N ILE A 134 6.38 -2.94 13.18
CA ILE A 134 7.71 -3.23 12.61
C ILE A 134 7.75 -4.60 11.93
N VAL A 135 6.90 -5.56 12.33
CA VAL A 135 6.79 -6.86 11.65
C VAL A 135 6.29 -6.68 10.21
N ALA A 136 5.29 -5.82 10.00
CA ALA A 136 4.75 -5.54 8.68
C ALA A 136 5.78 -4.79 7.81
N TYR A 137 6.44 -3.76 8.38
CA TYR A 137 7.55 -3.05 7.74
C TYR A 137 8.67 -4.01 7.31
N GLY A 138 9.14 -4.86 8.23
CA GLY A 138 10.25 -5.79 7.99
C GLY A 138 9.93 -6.84 6.92
N GLY A 139 8.67 -7.29 6.84
CA GLY A 139 8.22 -8.19 5.77
C GLY A 139 8.30 -7.56 4.37
N VAL A 140 7.92 -6.28 4.25
CA VAL A 140 8.04 -5.55 2.98
C VAL A 140 9.51 -5.31 2.65
N LEU A 141 10.32 -4.86 3.61
CA LEU A 141 11.76 -4.64 3.43
C LEU A 141 12.47 -5.91 2.97
N SER A 142 12.22 -7.04 3.62
CA SER A 142 12.82 -8.33 3.27
C SER A 142 12.47 -8.72 1.82
N THR A 143 11.23 -8.51 1.41
CA THR A 143 10.79 -8.78 0.02
C THR A 143 11.55 -7.89 -0.97
N CYS A 144 11.67 -6.58 -0.69
CA CYS A 144 12.37 -5.66 -1.57
C CYS A 144 13.89 -5.93 -1.63
N GLN A 145 14.50 -6.32 -0.52
CA GLN A 145 15.93 -6.63 -0.47
C GLN A 145 16.28 -7.87 -1.30
N GLN A 146 15.41 -8.89 -1.33
CA GLN A 146 15.60 -10.08 -2.18
C GLN A 146 15.69 -9.76 -3.67
N ILE A 147 15.16 -8.61 -4.09
CA ILE A 147 15.18 -8.12 -5.47
C ILE A 147 16.10 -6.90 -5.66
N GLY A 148 16.99 -6.65 -4.68
CA GLY A 148 18.05 -5.64 -4.76
C GLY A 148 17.64 -4.21 -4.43
N ILE A 149 16.49 -4.01 -3.76
CA ILE A 149 15.98 -2.69 -3.38
C ILE A 149 15.93 -2.58 -1.85
N GLY A 150 16.61 -1.60 -1.30
CA GLY A 150 16.53 -1.23 0.12
C GLY A 150 16.24 0.25 0.28
N TRP A 151 16.08 0.68 1.52
CA TRP A 151 15.94 2.08 1.92
C TRP A 151 16.78 2.38 3.15
#